data_AF-A0A0G1PM49-F1
#
_entry.id   AF-A0A0G1PM49-F1
#
_cell.length_a   1.000
_cell.length_b   1.000
_cell.length_c   1.000
_cell.angle_alpha   90.00
_cell.angle_beta   90.00
_cell.angle_gamma   90.00
#
_symmetry.space_group_name_H-M   'P 1'
#
loop_
_entity.id
_entity.type
_entity.pdbx_description
1 polymer ?
#
loop_
_entity_poly.entity_id
_entity_poly.type
_entity_poly.pdbx_seq_one_letter_code
_entity_poly.pdbx_strand_id
1 'polypeptide(L)'
;MFKVVKLESGDQVIASWDVVGHLAGWIETLFEQSRKLKDCGILSALILNHENKVYFHGGFVAPNLMLPVSYATGQEYFGQYPGTREVEMVPLILCVIKKELADKLPIIPCAGDCIFKDAEYCLKARELGFKVYTTDELIVQYRGKGHGLMNKEEFARQFQLNHQFFKNKFGQSYQEKLKFPVVYHTGVESPTGFAIAAKNYIAALLRADVKVYYSHLSSIPEAEPLTDDGLVNDAREVIPSMDLPQIIWGQAPLFFKNSGKYKIGHCEFEGMIIPSSWVPYCNMMDEVWTPTEWDKKKLQDAGVKVPIFIIPQGIDPDYFHPSMAPMKTDAKEKFKFICNATWEPRKNLRQLIQDFTSEFSRNEDVCLIVKTMSSALAQPVKKEVEAIKAPREAAKVYIREDILPPEQIGCFYTMGSCFVLPTHGEGWGLPLFEALASGIPVITTGYGAPSEVLRDDKGEPFPGVHFVDWEEGEAKTPYVYMDGNRWAMPKSEDLRAKMRFVFENYKEEKKKAMVTAELIRQKFSWDACVVPIIERLKAIYENN
;
A
#
# COMPACT_ATOMS: atom_id res chain seq x y z
N MET A 1 -6.76 31.54 15.79
CA MET A 1 -7.92 31.67 16.71
C MET A 1 -9.07 30.86 16.10
N PHE A 2 -9.91 30.17 16.87
CA PHE A 2 -11.03 29.36 16.35
C PHE A 2 -12.35 29.78 17.03
N LYS A 3 -13.48 29.52 16.37
CA LYS A 3 -14.81 29.71 16.93
C LYS A 3 -15.38 28.35 17.33
N VAL A 4 -15.97 28.27 18.51
CA VAL A 4 -16.77 27.12 18.96
C VAL A 4 -18.24 27.51 18.89
N VAL A 5 -19.03 26.76 18.15
CA VAL A 5 -20.48 26.95 18.00
C VAL A 5 -21.19 25.77 18.64
N LYS A 6 -22.08 26.04 19.60
CA LYS A 6 -22.91 25.01 20.21
C LYS A 6 -24.19 24.85 19.39
N LEU A 7 -24.46 23.64 18.91
CA LEU A 7 -25.68 23.29 18.19
C LEU A 7 -26.84 23.06 19.16
N GLU A 8 -28.07 23.07 18.65
CA GLU A 8 -29.27 22.77 19.44
C GLU A 8 -29.23 21.35 20.04
N SER A 9 -28.56 20.40 19.37
CA SER A 9 -28.33 19.06 19.91
C SER A 9 -27.43 19.04 21.16
N GLY A 10 -26.74 20.15 21.44
CA GLY A 10 -25.69 20.24 22.44
C GLY A 10 -24.30 19.86 21.93
N ASP A 11 -24.18 19.30 20.72
CA ASP A 11 -22.90 19.07 20.06
C ASP A 11 -22.19 20.40 19.80
N GLN A 12 -20.86 20.37 19.73
CA GLN A 12 -20.02 21.54 19.51
C GLN A 12 -19.34 21.44 18.15
N VAL A 13 -19.32 22.54 17.40
CA VAL A 13 -18.58 22.65 16.14
C VAL A 13 -17.41 23.59 16.34
N ILE A 14 -16.20 23.11 16.08
CA ILE A 14 -15.00 23.93 16.00
C ILE A 14 -14.78 24.33 14.55
N ALA A 15 -14.57 25.62 14.30
CA ALA A 15 -14.10 26.13 13.01
C ALA A 15 -13.02 27.19 13.20
N SER A 16 -11.85 26.98 12.58
CA SER A 16 -10.82 28.01 12.49
C SER A 16 -11.22 29.09 11.49
N TRP A 17 -10.89 30.35 11.79
CA TRP A 17 -11.09 31.48 10.87
C TRP A 17 -10.30 31.36 9.57
N ASP A 18 -9.28 30.51 9.58
CA ASP A 18 -8.38 30.26 8.46
C ASP A 18 -8.90 29.19 7.48
N VAL A 19 -10.03 28.55 7.80
CA VAL A 19 -10.73 27.66 6.87
C VAL A 19 -11.48 28.49 5.84
N VAL A 20 -11.27 28.19 4.57
CA VAL A 20 -11.90 28.87 3.44
C VAL A 20 -12.46 27.83 2.46
N GLY A 21 -13.43 28.26 1.65
CA GLY A 21 -14.07 27.43 0.64
C GLY A 21 -15.56 27.71 0.56
N HIS A 22 -16.26 26.96 -0.29
CA HIS A 22 -17.72 27.02 -0.38
C HIS A 22 -18.35 26.27 0.80
N LEU A 23 -18.35 26.90 1.97
CA LEU A 23 -18.86 26.37 3.24
C LEU A 23 -20.40 26.48 3.32
N ALA A 24 -21.12 26.10 2.27
CA ALA A 24 -22.58 25.96 2.35
C ALA A 24 -22.89 24.54 2.83
N GLY A 25 -23.73 24.38 3.87
CA GLY A 25 -24.14 23.06 4.35
C GLY A 25 -23.09 22.26 5.13
N TRP A 26 -21.89 22.81 5.37
CA TRP A 26 -20.78 22.05 5.95
C TRP A 26 -21.03 21.58 7.39
N ILE A 27 -21.76 22.39 8.19
CA ILE A 27 -22.16 22.03 9.55
C ILE A 27 -23.12 20.85 9.48
N GLU A 28 -24.10 20.95 8.59
CA GLU A 28 -25.10 19.92 8.33
C GLU A 28 -24.42 18.63 7.87
N THR A 29 -23.48 18.69 6.93
CA THR A 29 -22.71 17.54 6.46
C THR A 29 -21.96 16.86 7.61
N LEU A 30 -21.13 17.59 8.37
CA LEU A 30 -20.38 16.98 9.48
C LEU A 30 -21.31 16.42 10.55
N PHE A 31 -22.40 17.14 10.86
CA PHE A 31 -23.36 16.71 11.86
C PHE A 31 -24.09 15.42 11.43
N GLU A 32 -24.57 15.36 10.19
CA GLU A 32 -25.23 14.17 9.63
C GLU A 32 -24.28 12.97 9.56
N GLN A 33 -23.04 13.17 9.10
CA GLN A 33 -22.04 12.10 9.09
C GLN A 33 -21.73 11.62 10.52
N SER A 34 -21.60 12.53 11.49
CA SER A 34 -21.35 12.15 12.89
C SER A 34 -22.48 11.31 13.50
N ARG A 35 -23.74 11.56 13.10
CA ARG A 35 -24.91 10.82 13.59
C ARG A 35 -24.98 9.39 13.08
N LYS A 36 -24.34 9.09 11.95
CA LYS A 36 -24.23 7.72 11.41
C LYS A 36 -23.25 6.86 12.24
N LEU A 37 -22.44 7.47 13.10
CA LEU A 37 -21.39 6.83 13.88
C LEU A 37 -21.81 6.71 15.36
N LYS A 38 -22.00 5.48 15.84
CA LYS A 38 -22.56 5.20 17.17
C LYS A 38 -21.65 5.62 18.33
N ASP A 39 -20.34 5.54 18.14
CA ASP A 39 -19.28 5.72 19.15
C ASP A 39 -18.39 6.94 18.86
N CYS A 40 -18.81 7.81 17.94
CA CYS A 40 -18.11 9.03 17.60
C CYS A 40 -18.03 9.96 18.82
N GLY A 41 -16.83 10.43 19.13
CA GLY A 41 -16.61 11.60 19.98
C GLY A 41 -16.24 12.83 19.15
N ILE A 42 -15.39 12.64 18.15
CA ILE A 42 -14.85 13.70 17.30
C ILE A 42 -14.96 13.27 15.83
N LEU A 43 -15.49 14.12 14.95
CA LEU A 43 -15.46 13.93 13.50
C LEU A 43 -14.89 15.18 12.83
N SER A 44 -13.82 15.01 12.03
CA SER A 44 -13.17 16.09 11.28
C SER A 44 -13.30 15.92 9.77
N ALA A 45 -13.33 17.04 9.06
CA ALA A 45 -13.28 17.07 7.59
C ALA A 45 -11.88 16.70 7.07
N LEU A 46 -11.77 16.35 5.79
CA LEU A 46 -10.52 16.38 5.06
C LEU A 46 -10.09 17.84 4.86
N ILE A 47 -8.83 18.15 5.17
CA ILE A 47 -8.29 19.50 5.11
C ILE A 47 -7.15 19.54 4.10
N LEU A 48 -7.30 20.38 3.08
CA LEU A 48 -6.25 20.69 2.11
C LEU A 48 -5.52 21.99 2.48
N ASN A 49 -4.25 22.10 2.09
CA ASN A 49 -3.50 23.34 2.23
C ASN A 49 -3.83 24.33 1.09
N HIS A 50 -3.20 25.50 1.12
CA HIS A 50 -3.37 26.53 0.09
C HIS A 50 -2.92 26.12 -1.33
N GLU A 51 -2.15 25.04 -1.47
CA GLU A 51 -1.73 24.43 -2.75
C GLU A 51 -2.65 23.27 -3.20
N ASN A 52 -3.78 23.05 -2.51
CA ASN A 52 -4.70 21.91 -2.73
C ASN A 52 -4.09 20.52 -2.48
N LYS A 53 -3.00 20.46 -1.71
CA LYS A 53 -2.44 19.20 -1.21
C LYS A 53 -3.04 18.85 0.14
N VAL A 54 -3.07 17.57 0.47
CA VAL A 54 -3.56 17.10 1.77
C VAL A 54 -2.72 17.75 2.87
N TYR A 55 -3.40 18.47 3.76
CA TYR A 55 -2.80 19.03 4.97
C TYR A 55 -3.09 18.13 6.17
N PHE A 56 -4.35 17.72 6.33
CA PHE A 56 -4.76 16.72 7.31
C PHE A 56 -5.88 15.85 6.75
N HIS A 57 -5.67 14.53 6.78
CA HIS A 57 -6.69 13.52 6.48
C HIS A 57 -6.74 12.53 7.65
N GLY A 58 -6.97 13.06 8.85
CA GLY A 58 -6.72 12.35 10.10
C GLY A 58 -5.26 11.90 10.27
N GLY A 59 -4.99 11.16 11.34
CA GLY A 59 -3.64 10.67 11.59
C GLY A 59 -3.54 9.68 12.75
N PHE A 60 -2.30 9.25 13.00
CA PHE A 60 -1.92 8.30 14.02
C PHE A 60 -0.83 8.88 14.92
N VAL A 61 -0.58 8.25 16.06
CA VAL A 61 0.59 8.55 16.88
C VAL A 61 1.65 7.49 16.61
N ALA A 62 2.78 7.91 16.06
CA ALA A 62 3.92 7.04 15.79
C ALA A 62 4.39 6.40 17.11
N PRO A 63 4.29 5.08 17.28
CA PRO A 63 4.32 4.46 18.60
C PRO A 63 5.69 4.53 19.29
N ASN A 64 6.80 4.53 18.54
CA ASN A 64 8.15 4.59 19.12
C ASN A 64 8.62 6.02 19.39
N LEU A 65 8.40 6.93 18.44
CA LEU A 65 8.73 8.34 18.53
C LEU A 65 7.76 9.10 19.44
N MET A 66 6.54 8.61 19.64
CA MET A 66 5.43 9.34 20.25
C MET A 66 5.16 10.68 19.54
N LEU A 67 5.16 10.63 18.21
CA LEU A 67 4.92 11.79 17.36
C LEU A 67 3.57 11.66 16.64
N PRO A 68 2.65 12.62 16.79
CA PRO A 68 1.44 12.66 15.97
C PRO A 68 1.78 12.94 14.50
N VAL A 69 1.34 12.07 13.60
CA VAL A 69 1.60 12.13 12.15
C VAL A 69 0.28 12.07 11.39
N SER A 70 0.12 12.94 10.41
CA SER A 70 -1.07 12.99 9.55
C SER A 70 -0.89 12.12 8.30
N TYR A 71 -1.94 11.39 7.93
CA TYR A 71 -1.97 10.58 6.71
C TYR A 71 -1.88 11.46 5.46
N ALA A 72 -1.15 10.98 4.46
CA ALA A 72 -0.99 11.61 3.14
C ALA A 72 -0.51 13.08 3.14
N THR A 73 0.05 13.57 4.24
CA THR A 73 0.44 14.98 4.35
C THR A 73 1.39 15.39 3.22
N GLY A 74 1.01 16.43 2.46
CA GLY A 74 1.77 16.94 1.32
C GLY A 74 1.49 16.26 -0.03
N GLN A 75 0.69 15.20 -0.05
CA GLN A 75 0.28 14.54 -1.30
C GLN A 75 -0.84 15.32 -2.00
N GLU A 76 -0.93 15.18 -3.32
CA GLU A 76 -2.11 15.63 -4.07
C GLU A 76 -3.32 14.74 -3.73
N TYR A 77 -4.52 15.33 -3.65
CA TYR A 77 -5.73 14.57 -3.37
C TYR A 77 -6.40 14.06 -4.64
N PHE A 78 -6.45 12.74 -4.79
CA PHE A 78 -7.09 12.02 -5.89
C PHE A 78 -8.27 11.16 -5.44
N GLY A 79 -8.67 11.23 -4.18
CA GLY A 79 -9.70 10.37 -3.61
C GLY A 79 -9.17 9.31 -2.65
N GLN A 80 -7.88 9.38 -2.29
CA GLN A 80 -7.27 8.42 -1.36
C GLN A 80 -7.89 8.51 0.04
N TYR A 81 -7.89 7.37 0.74
CA TYR A 81 -8.60 7.14 2.01
C TYR A 81 -10.10 7.48 1.92
N PRO A 82 -10.86 6.70 1.13
CA PRO A 82 -12.24 7.02 0.80
C PRO A 82 -13.18 6.85 2.00
N GLY A 83 -14.16 7.75 2.10
CA GLY A 83 -15.23 7.69 3.08
C GLY A 83 -14.84 8.16 4.49
N THR A 84 -15.66 7.75 5.46
CA THR A 84 -15.48 8.09 6.88
C THR A 84 -14.78 6.96 7.62
N ARG A 85 -13.66 7.26 8.29
CA ARG A 85 -12.83 6.25 8.96
C ARG A 85 -12.41 6.65 10.37
N GLU A 86 -12.19 5.66 11.22
CA GLU A 86 -11.60 5.85 12.54
C GLU A 86 -10.11 6.21 12.39
N VAL A 87 -9.65 7.18 13.17
CA VAL A 87 -8.26 7.60 13.27
C VAL A 87 -7.89 7.82 14.74
N GLU A 88 -6.61 7.96 15.07
CA GLU A 88 -6.21 8.25 16.45
C GLU A 88 -6.30 9.73 16.76
N MET A 89 -6.03 10.58 15.77
CA MET A 89 -6.03 12.03 15.95
C MET A 89 -6.51 12.77 14.70
N VAL A 90 -7.08 13.95 14.94
CA VAL A 90 -7.44 14.93 13.93
C VAL A 90 -7.05 16.32 14.45
N PRO A 91 -6.72 17.28 13.56
CA PRO A 91 -6.57 18.66 14.00
C PRO A 91 -7.93 19.21 14.41
N LEU A 92 -7.97 20.03 15.46
CA LEU A 92 -9.17 20.73 15.90
C LEU A 92 -9.37 22.02 15.10
N ILE A 93 -9.32 21.91 13.76
CA ILE A 93 -9.47 23.02 12.81
C ILE A 93 -10.90 23.13 12.32
N LEU A 94 -11.49 22.01 11.88
CA LEU A 94 -12.88 21.94 11.43
C LEU A 94 -13.47 20.59 11.82
N CYS A 95 -14.15 20.54 12.97
CA CYS A 95 -14.67 19.28 13.49
C CYS A 95 -15.96 19.46 14.30
N VAL A 96 -16.72 18.38 14.39
CA VAL A 96 -17.84 18.21 15.34
C VAL A 96 -17.34 17.40 16.53
N ILE A 97 -17.64 17.89 17.73
CA ILE A 97 -17.42 17.20 19.00
C ILE A 97 -18.79 16.90 19.59
N LYS A 98 -19.01 15.62 19.89
CA LYS A 98 -20.28 15.14 20.45
C LYS A 98 -20.48 15.67 21.85
N LYS A 99 -21.72 16.02 22.19
CA LYS A 99 -22.12 16.57 23.48
C LYS A 99 -21.61 15.70 24.64
N GLU A 100 -21.75 14.38 24.52
CA GLU A 100 -21.34 13.42 25.54
C GLU A 100 -19.84 13.47 25.84
N LEU A 101 -19.02 13.76 24.83
CA LEU A 101 -17.59 14.01 25.01
C LEU A 101 -17.34 15.40 25.55
N ALA A 102 -17.98 16.44 24.98
CA ALA A 102 -17.80 17.83 25.41
C ALA A 102 -18.15 18.06 26.89
N ASP A 103 -19.16 17.35 27.41
CA ASP A 103 -19.57 17.42 28.82
C ASP A 103 -18.51 16.80 29.77
N LYS A 104 -17.74 15.80 29.30
CA LYS A 104 -16.68 15.13 30.08
C LYS A 104 -15.30 15.72 29.89
N LEU A 105 -15.02 16.21 28.68
CA LEU A 105 -13.74 16.76 28.26
C LEU A 105 -14.00 18.11 27.56
N PRO A 106 -14.29 19.18 28.33
CA PRO A 106 -14.54 20.49 27.76
C PRO A 106 -13.32 20.99 27.00
N ILE A 107 -13.55 21.63 25.86
CA ILE A 107 -12.49 22.30 25.11
C ILE A 107 -12.10 23.54 25.91
N ILE A 108 -10.99 23.46 26.63
CA ILE A 108 -10.42 24.62 27.31
C ILE A 108 -9.57 25.38 26.30
N PRO A 109 -9.83 26.67 26.02
CA PRO A 109 -8.89 27.51 25.29
C PRO A 109 -7.61 27.63 26.13
N CYS A 110 -6.62 26.78 25.86
CA CYS A 110 -5.37 26.83 26.62
C CYS A 110 -4.61 28.12 26.32
N ALA A 111 -4.16 28.78 27.37
CA ALA A 111 -3.15 29.83 27.29
C ALA A 111 -1.80 29.16 26.92
N GLY A 112 -1.39 29.20 25.65
CA GLY A 112 -0.05 28.79 25.20
C GLY A 112 0.02 27.98 23.88
N ASP A 113 1.17 28.06 23.22
CA ASP A 113 1.49 27.55 21.88
C ASP A 113 1.88 26.05 21.86
N CYS A 114 1.12 25.16 22.53
CA CYS A 114 1.40 23.72 22.45
C CYS A 114 0.97 23.15 21.08
N ILE A 115 1.94 22.65 20.30
CA ILE A 115 1.71 22.16 18.93
C ILE A 115 1.00 20.81 18.85
N PHE A 116 1.04 20.00 19.92
CA PHE A 116 0.42 18.66 19.98
C PHE A 116 -0.92 18.63 20.72
N LYS A 117 -1.50 19.80 21.01
CA LYS A 117 -2.74 19.92 21.81
C LYS A 117 -3.93 19.16 21.19
N ASP A 118 -4.03 19.16 19.86
CA ASP A 118 -5.14 18.53 19.14
C ASP A 118 -5.05 17.00 19.28
N ALA A 119 -3.84 16.46 19.14
CA ALA A 119 -3.56 15.05 19.40
C ALA A 119 -3.81 14.68 20.87
N GLU A 120 -3.36 15.51 21.83
CA GLU A 120 -3.62 15.28 23.25
C GLU A 120 -5.13 15.19 23.55
N TYR A 121 -5.94 16.09 22.96
CA TYR A 121 -7.39 16.08 23.13
C TYR A 121 -8.02 14.79 22.56
N CYS A 122 -7.60 14.39 21.36
CA CYS A 122 -8.04 13.16 20.72
C CYS A 122 -7.70 11.92 21.55
N LEU A 123 -6.49 11.82 22.10
CA LEU A 123 -6.08 10.70 22.93
C LEU A 123 -6.87 10.61 24.24
N LYS A 124 -7.10 11.74 24.91
CA LYS A 124 -7.96 11.76 26.11
C LYS A 124 -9.41 11.38 25.80
N ALA A 125 -9.93 11.78 24.64
CA ALA A 125 -11.25 11.34 24.21
C ALA A 125 -11.31 9.82 24.04
N ARG A 126 -10.26 9.21 23.48
CA ARG A 126 -10.10 7.76 23.35
C ARG A 126 -9.99 7.06 24.71
N GLU A 127 -9.25 7.60 25.67
CA GLU A 127 -9.19 7.10 27.06
C GLU A 127 -10.57 7.11 27.76
N LEU A 128 -11.46 8.03 27.37
CA LEU A 128 -12.84 8.11 27.85
C LEU A 128 -13.81 7.18 27.09
N GLY A 129 -13.31 6.38 26.14
CA GLY A 129 -14.09 5.42 25.36
C GLY A 129 -14.75 5.99 24.09
N PHE A 130 -14.39 7.21 23.67
CA PHE A 130 -14.90 7.80 22.43
C PHE A 130 -13.93 7.60 21.27
N LYS A 131 -14.46 7.46 20.06
CA LYS A 131 -13.64 7.36 18.85
C LYS A 131 -13.49 8.69 18.14
N VAL A 132 -12.41 8.78 17.37
CA VAL A 132 -12.07 9.93 16.55
C VAL A 132 -12.17 9.49 15.10
N TYR A 133 -12.83 10.31 14.29
CA TYR A 133 -13.11 10.00 12.90
C TYR A 133 -12.69 11.16 11.98
N THR A 134 -12.40 10.83 10.74
CA THR A 134 -12.26 11.81 9.66
C THR A 134 -13.12 11.38 8.46
N THR A 135 -13.58 12.34 7.66
CA THR A 135 -14.44 12.10 6.49
C THR A 135 -14.00 12.94 5.29
N ASP A 136 -14.01 12.34 4.11
CA ASP A 136 -13.79 13.00 2.82
C ASP A 136 -15.08 13.55 2.18
N GLU A 137 -16.24 13.27 2.78
CA GLU A 137 -17.55 13.83 2.37
C GLU A 137 -17.61 15.36 2.51
N LEU A 138 -16.69 15.92 3.30
CA LEU A 138 -16.44 17.35 3.36
C LEU A 138 -14.94 17.61 3.19
N ILE A 139 -14.60 18.36 2.14
CA ILE A 139 -13.23 18.78 1.85
C ILE A 139 -13.17 20.30 1.98
N VAL A 140 -12.25 20.79 2.80
CA VAL A 140 -12.05 22.23 3.02
C VAL A 140 -10.61 22.63 2.78
N GLN A 141 -10.40 23.91 2.47
CA GLN A 141 -9.07 24.47 2.34
C GLN A 141 -8.70 25.27 3.59
N TYR A 142 -7.52 25.03 4.13
CA TYR A 142 -6.94 25.80 5.22
C TYR A 142 -5.87 26.76 4.67
N ARG A 143 -6.11 28.06 4.82
CA ARG A 143 -5.20 29.14 4.39
C ARG A 143 -4.44 29.78 5.54
N GLY A 144 -4.47 29.15 6.71
CA GLY A 144 -3.77 29.67 7.86
C GLY A 144 -2.31 29.82 7.54
N LYS A 145 -1.78 31.03 7.78
CA LYS A 145 -0.33 31.20 7.88
C LYS A 145 0.05 30.46 9.15
N GLY A 146 0.41 29.18 9.07
CA GLY A 146 1.03 28.48 10.20
C GLY A 146 2.12 29.41 10.72
N HIS A 147 1.98 29.92 11.94
CA HIS A 147 2.60 31.17 12.41
C HIS A 147 4.08 31.26 11.98
N GLY A 148 4.29 31.85 10.80
CA GLY A 148 5.58 31.91 10.12
C GLY A 148 6.45 33.06 10.62
N LEU A 149 6.34 33.37 11.91
CA LEU A 149 7.11 34.43 12.57
C LEU A 149 7.63 34.00 13.94
N MET A 150 7.80 32.69 14.16
CA MET A 150 8.80 32.23 15.11
C MET A 150 10.09 31.98 14.34
N ASN A 151 11.23 32.44 14.86
CA ASN A 151 12.51 32.01 14.31
C ASN A 151 12.56 30.47 14.34
N LYS A 152 13.25 29.84 13.37
CA LYS A 152 13.30 28.37 13.25
C LYS A 152 13.76 27.70 14.54
N GLU A 153 14.63 28.37 15.29
CA GLU A 153 15.17 27.94 16.57
C GLU A 153 14.10 27.83 17.66
N GLU A 154 13.23 28.83 17.79
CA GLU A 154 12.14 28.86 18.76
C GLU A 154 11.07 27.83 18.41
N PHE A 155 10.76 27.65 17.12
CA PHE A 155 9.90 26.54 16.69
C PHE A 155 10.49 25.18 17.07
N ALA A 156 11.77 24.95 16.77
CA ALA A 156 12.45 23.71 17.14
C ALA A 156 12.47 23.49 18.67
N ARG A 157 12.73 24.56 19.44
CA ARG A 157 12.72 24.53 20.91
C ARG A 157 11.33 24.19 21.45
N GLN A 158 10.29 24.84 20.95
CA GLN A 158 8.91 24.55 21.35
C GLN A 158 8.48 23.15 20.94
N PHE A 159 8.86 22.70 19.75
CA PHE A 159 8.62 21.35 19.28
C PHE A 159 9.21 20.32 20.26
N GLN A 160 10.49 20.47 20.61
CA GLN A 160 11.17 19.57 21.55
C GLN A 160 10.50 19.55 22.93
N LEU A 161 10.17 20.72 23.49
CA LEU A 161 9.50 20.80 24.80
C LEU A 161 8.12 20.15 24.79
N ASN A 162 7.31 20.47 23.78
CA ASN A 162 5.96 19.91 23.63
C ASN A 162 6.01 18.40 23.36
N HIS A 163 6.99 17.93 22.58
CA HIS A 163 7.19 16.52 22.26
C HIS A 163 7.57 15.73 23.51
N GLN A 164 8.50 16.24 24.31
CA GLN A 164 8.90 15.63 25.58
C GLN A 164 7.72 15.56 26.57
N PHE A 165 6.93 16.63 26.66
CA PHE A 165 5.70 16.64 27.46
C PHE A 165 4.72 15.54 27.01
N PHE A 166 4.45 15.48 25.71
CA PHE A 166 3.53 14.49 25.13
C PHE A 166 4.02 13.06 25.37
N LYS A 167 5.31 12.80 25.16
CA LYS A 167 5.96 11.51 25.42
C LYS A 167 5.90 11.11 26.89
N ASN A 168 6.19 12.03 27.82
CA ASN A 168 6.11 11.75 29.26
C ASN A 168 4.68 11.40 29.69
N LYS A 169 3.68 11.97 29.03
CA LYS A 169 2.28 11.80 29.38
C LYS A 169 1.67 10.51 28.83
N PHE A 170 1.92 10.20 27.56
CA PHE A 170 1.25 9.10 26.84
C PHE A 170 2.19 7.96 26.47
N GLY A 171 3.52 8.15 26.55
CA GLY A 171 4.50 7.20 26.01
C GLY A 171 4.45 5.84 26.67
N GLN A 172 4.33 5.79 28.00
CA GLN A 172 4.26 4.52 28.71
C GLN A 172 3.01 3.71 28.32
N SER A 173 1.83 4.34 28.36
CA SER A 173 0.56 3.66 28.04
C SER A 173 0.50 3.21 26.58
N TYR A 174 1.11 3.95 25.65
CA TYR A 174 1.27 3.54 24.26
C TYR A 174 2.21 2.34 24.10
N GLN A 175 3.37 2.36 24.76
CA GLN A 175 4.34 1.27 24.69
C GLN A 175 3.83 -0.03 25.32
N GLU A 176 2.99 0.05 26.35
CA GLU A 176 2.36 -1.11 26.99
C GLU A 176 1.31 -1.82 26.12
N LYS A 177 0.72 -1.10 25.14
CA LYS A 177 -0.22 -1.70 24.17
C LYS A 177 0.49 -2.61 23.18
N LEU A 178 1.70 -2.24 22.75
CA LEU A 178 2.45 -3.01 21.76
C LEU A 178 2.82 -4.40 22.28
N LYS A 179 2.59 -5.42 21.47
CA LYS A 179 2.82 -6.84 21.77
C LYS A 179 3.86 -7.45 20.83
N PHE A 180 4.35 -8.63 21.18
CA PHE A 180 5.18 -9.49 20.33
C PHE A 180 6.39 -8.79 19.68
N PRO A 181 7.36 -8.29 20.48
CA PRO A 181 8.50 -7.55 19.94
C PRO A 181 9.35 -8.35 18.94
N VAL A 182 9.44 -7.88 17.70
CA VAL A 182 10.11 -8.61 16.61
C VAL A 182 11.05 -7.70 15.84
N VAL A 183 12.21 -8.23 15.41
CA VAL A 183 13.09 -7.52 14.46
C VAL A 183 12.76 -7.96 13.05
N TYR A 184 12.50 -6.99 12.19
CA TYR A 184 12.19 -7.22 10.78
C TYR A 184 13.37 -6.77 9.92
N HIS A 185 14.11 -7.75 9.39
CA HIS A 185 15.24 -7.53 8.50
C HIS A 185 14.78 -7.48 7.04
N THR A 186 14.88 -6.30 6.42
CA THR A 186 14.45 -6.09 5.04
C THR A 186 15.10 -4.84 4.42
N GLY A 187 14.88 -4.58 3.13
CA GLY A 187 15.01 -3.24 2.52
C GLY A 187 13.63 -2.65 2.23
N VAL A 188 13.49 -1.33 2.29
CA VAL A 188 12.19 -0.64 2.11
C VAL A 188 12.23 0.53 1.12
N GLU A 189 13.42 0.95 0.68
CA GLU A 189 13.57 2.14 -0.16
C GLU A 189 13.34 1.89 -1.66
N SER A 190 13.76 0.73 -2.17
CA SER A 190 13.75 0.48 -3.62
C SER A 190 12.33 0.40 -4.20
N PRO A 191 12.09 0.74 -5.49
CA PRO A 191 10.79 0.60 -6.13
C PRO A 191 10.46 -0.85 -6.55
N THR A 192 10.91 -1.83 -5.76
CA THR A 192 10.72 -3.27 -6.03
C THR A 192 9.52 -3.81 -5.26
N GLY A 193 8.93 -4.91 -5.75
CA GLY A 193 7.84 -5.59 -5.04
C GLY A 193 8.22 -6.00 -3.61
N PHE A 194 9.46 -6.45 -3.39
CA PHE A 194 9.98 -6.78 -2.06
C PHE A 194 9.95 -5.58 -1.11
N ALA A 195 10.44 -4.42 -1.54
CA ALA A 195 10.48 -3.23 -0.70
C ALA A 195 9.09 -2.63 -0.44
N ILE A 196 8.20 -2.66 -1.45
CA ILE A 196 6.79 -2.28 -1.29
C ILE A 196 6.12 -3.19 -0.26
N ALA A 197 6.27 -4.51 -0.39
CA ALA A 197 5.70 -5.46 0.57
C ALA A 197 6.27 -5.27 1.98
N ALA A 198 7.59 -5.08 2.09
CA ALA A 198 8.27 -4.84 3.36
C ALA A 198 7.72 -3.62 4.10
N LYS A 199 7.61 -2.48 3.40
CA LYS A 199 7.08 -1.24 3.97
C LYS A 199 5.69 -1.46 4.55
N ASN A 200 4.84 -2.12 3.77
CA ASN A 200 3.45 -2.32 4.14
C ASN A 200 3.24 -3.38 5.23
N TYR A 201 4.02 -4.46 5.26
CA TYR A 201 4.01 -5.40 6.39
C TYR A 201 4.38 -4.71 7.70
N ILE A 202 5.45 -3.92 7.71
CA ILE A 202 5.88 -3.19 8.91
C ILE A 202 4.79 -2.22 9.38
N ALA A 203 4.25 -1.41 8.46
CA ALA A 203 3.20 -0.45 8.79
C ALA A 203 1.92 -1.12 9.31
N ALA A 204 1.46 -2.20 8.68
CA ALA A 204 0.28 -2.95 9.09
C ALA A 204 0.46 -3.66 10.44
N LEU A 205 1.65 -4.23 10.70
CA LEU A 205 1.98 -4.81 12.01
C LEU A 205 1.96 -3.76 13.12
N LEU A 206 2.52 -2.57 12.89
CA LEU A 206 2.48 -1.48 13.87
C LEU A 206 1.05 -0.98 14.13
N ARG A 207 0.20 -0.86 13.09
CA ARG A 207 -1.23 -0.55 13.24
C ARG A 207 -2.00 -1.62 14.03
N ALA A 208 -1.54 -2.88 13.95
CA ALA A 208 -2.10 -4.00 14.70
C ALA A 208 -1.47 -4.18 16.09
N ASP A 209 -0.85 -3.12 16.65
CA ASP A 209 -0.20 -3.12 17.95
C ASP A 209 0.93 -4.16 18.11
N VAL A 210 1.63 -4.53 17.03
CA VAL A 210 2.87 -5.32 17.12
C VAL A 210 4.07 -4.40 17.29
N LYS A 211 4.95 -4.72 18.22
CA LYS A 211 6.19 -3.97 18.44
C LYS A 211 7.25 -4.37 17.40
N VAL A 212 7.34 -3.61 16.32
CA VAL A 212 8.29 -3.89 15.23
C VAL A 212 9.54 -3.02 15.36
N TYR A 213 10.69 -3.67 15.26
CA TYR A 213 12.00 -3.02 15.08
C TYR A 213 12.48 -3.24 13.66
N TYR A 214 12.92 -2.19 12.98
CA TYR A 214 13.50 -2.31 11.65
C TYR A 214 15.00 -2.58 11.72
N SER A 215 15.48 -3.51 10.88
CA SER A 215 16.91 -3.67 10.63
C SER A 215 17.15 -3.81 9.12
N HIS A 216 18.10 -3.04 8.59
CA HIS A 216 18.39 -3.11 7.17
C HIS A 216 19.12 -4.41 6.81
N LEU A 217 18.86 -4.95 5.61
CA LEU A 217 19.56 -6.13 5.14
C LEU A 217 21.04 -5.86 4.83
N SER A 218 21.47 -4.65 4.45
CA SER A 218 22.89 -4.36 4.20
C SER A 218 23.65 -4.02 5.50
N SER A 219 24.98 -4.18 5.46
CA SER A 219 25.86 -3.96 6.61
C SER A 219 26.05 -2.49 7.01
N ILE A 220 25.43 -1.53 6.30
CA ILE A 220 25.56 -0.08 6.56
C ILE A 220 24.14 0.52 6.67
N PRO A 221 23.56 0.59 7.88
CA PRO A 221 22.24 1.16 8.11
C PRO A 221 22.17 2.66 7.83
N GLU A 222 23.26 3.41 8.04
CA GLU A 222 23.28 4.89 7.93
C GLU A 222 23.16 5.42 6.48
N ALA A 223 23.08 4.55 5.48
CA ALA A 223 23.07 4.92 4.06
C ALA A 223 21.68 4.85 3.39
N GLU A 224 20.64 4.33 4.05
CA GLU A 224 19.30 4.20 3.46
C GLU A 224 18.44 5.44 3.80
N PRO A 225 17.94 6.20 2.81
CA PRO A 225 17.13 7.40 3.06
C PRO A 225 15.78 7.07 3.72
N LEU A 226 15.13 8.07 4.31
CA LEU A 226 13.79 7.94 4.88
C LEU A 226 12.76 7.59 3.80
N THR A 227 11.78 6.77 4.18
CA THR A 227 10.65 6.44 3.30
C THR A 227 9.56 7.51 3.39
N ASP A 228 8.58 7.43 2.50
CA ASP A 228 7.34 8.21 2.54
C ASP A 228 6.33 7.72 3.60
N ASP A 229 6.66 6.68 4.37
CA ASP A 229 5.79 6.11 5.42
C ASP A 229 6.30 6.43 6.83
N GLY A 230 5.47 7.13 7.60
CA GLY A 230 5.78 7.54 8.96
C GLY A 230 5.99 6.37 9.94
N LEU A 231 5.25 5.26 9.78
CA LEU A 231 5.37 4.09 10.67
C LEU A 231 6.65 3.31 10.41
N VAL A 232 7.04 3.18 9.14
CA VAL A 232 8.30 2.52 8.79
C VAL A 232 9.49 3.33 9.27
N ASN A 233 9.44 4.65 9.13
CA ASN A 233 10.48 5.53 9.69
C ASN A 233 10.51 5.46 11.22
N ASP A 234 9.35 5.37 11.89
CA ASP A 234 9.25 5.19 13.35
C ASP A 234 9.92 3.90 13.84
N ALA A 235 9.77 2.79 13.11
CA ALA A 235 10.42 1.52 13.44
C ALA A 235 11.96 1.55 13.35
N ARG A 236 12.55 2.52 12.64
CA ARG A 236 14.00 2.70 12.46
C ARG A 236 14.68 3.38 13.64
N GLU A 237 13.91 4.09 14.46
CA GLU A 237 14.44 4.99 15.49
C GLU A 237 14.92 4.26 16.75
N VAL A 238 14.61 2.96 16.87
CA VAL A 238 14.93 2.18 18.06
C VAL A 238 15.85 1.03 17.69
N ILE A 239 16.99 0.94 18.39
CA ILE A 239 17.93 -0.17 18.25
C ILE A 239 17.35 -1.41 18.93
N PRO A 240 17.15 -2.53 18.21
CA PRO A 240 16.60 -3.74 18.79
C PRO A 240 17.60 -4.48 19.68
N SER A 241 17.09 -5.28 20.62
CA SER A 241 17.85 -6.42 21.13
C SER A 241 17.88 -7.50 20.05
N MET A 242 19.07 -8.01 19.75
CA MET A 242 19.22 -9.08 18.75
C MET A 242 18.72 -10.44 19.27
N ASP A 243 18.42 -10.58 20.57
CA ASP A 243 17.87 -11.80 21.17
C ASP A 243 16.36 -11.98 20.91
N LEU A 244 15.69 -11.00 20.30
CA LEU A 244 14.28 -11.10 19.91
C LEU A 244 14.09 -12.12 18.77
N PRO A 245 12.85 -12.63 18.54
CA PRO A 245 12.50 -13.25 17.28
C PRO A 245 12.84 -12.31 16.11
N GLN A 246 13.37 -12.87 15.03
CA GLN A 246 13.77 -12.10 13.86
C GLN A 246 13.14 -12.68 12.59
N ILE A 247 12.56 -11.82 11.77
CA ILE A 247 12.03 -12.13 10.45
C ILE A 247 12.99 -11.56 9.40
N ILE A 248 13.40 -12.37 8.43
CA ILE A 248 14.12 -11.88 7.24
C ILE A 248 13.20 -11.96 6.03
N TRP A 249 12.76 -10.82 5.51
CA TRP A 249 12.04 -10.74 4.23
C TRP A 249 13.03 -10.48 3.10
N GLY A 250 13.21 -11.46 2.22
CA GLY A 250 14.14 -11.37 1.11
C GLY A 250 14.45 -12.74 0.50
N GLN A 251 15.41 -12.76 -0.42
CA GLN A 251 15.86 -14.02 -1.03
C GLN A 251 16.54 -14.91 0.04
N ALA A 252 16.33 -16.23 -0.03
CA ALA A 252 16.78 -17.16 1.01
C ALA A 252 18.28 -17.06 1.35
N PRO A 253 19.20 -16.80 0.41
CA PRO A 253 20.61 -16.58 0.74
C PRO A 253 20.88 -15.39 1.67
N LEU A 254 19.91 -14.53 2.00
CA LEU A 254 20.06 -13.49 3.01
C LEU A 254 19.73 -13.98 4.43
N PHE A 255 19.15 -15.18 4.57
CA PHE A 255 18.74 -15.73 5.86
C PHE A 255 19.92 -16.00 6.81
N PHE A 256 21.16 -16.09 6.31
CA PHE A 256 22.36 -16.18 7.16
C PHE A 256 22.52 -15.00 8.12
N LYS A 257 21.88 -13.86 7.85
CA LYS A 257 21.91 -12.67 8.71
C LYS A 257 21.06 -12.81 9.96
N ASN A 258 20.17 -13.80 10.01
CA ASN A 258 19.28 -13.99 11.13
C ASN A 258 20.06 -14.51 12.35
N SER A 259 20.23 -13.66 13.35
CA SER A 259 20.92 -13.97 14.61
C SER A 259 19.96 -14.12 15.78
N GLY A 260 18.65 -14.13 15.51
CA GLY A 260 17.60 -14.14 16.52
C GLY A 260 17.56 -15.41 17.35
N LYS A 261 16.94 -15.32 18.53
CA LYS A 261 16.62 -16.50 19.35
C LYS A 261 15.65 -17.43 18.63
N TYR A 262 14.73 -16.86 17.85
CA TYR A 262 13.81 -17.58 16.97
C TYR A 262 13.91 -16.99 15.56
N LYS A 263 14.24 -17.83 14.57
CA LYS A 263 14.67 -17.43 13.23
C LYS A 263 13.61 -17.74 12.20
N ILE A 264 13.07 -16.70 11.57
CA ILE A 264 12.05 -16.80 10.53
C ILE A 264 12.65 -16.31 9.21
N GLY A 265 12.60 -17.15 8.18
CA GLY A 265 12.92 -16.76 6.81
C GLY A 265 11.65 -16.55 6.00
N HIS A 266 11.41 -15.36 5.46
CA HIS A 266 10.23 -15.05 4.65
C HIS A 266 10.67 -14.74 3.20
N CYS A 267 10.27 -15.58 2.24
CA CYS A 267 10.72 -15.45 0.85
C CYS A 267 9.67 -15.87 -0.18
N GLU A 268 9.92 -15.47 -1.42
CA GLU A 268 9.21 -15.91 -2.62
C GLU A 268 10.22 -16.13 -3.75
N PHE A 269 9.83 -16.92 -4.76
CA PHE A 269 10.67 -17.17 -5.93
C PHE A 269 9.83 -17.38 -7.19
N GLU A 270 10.09 -16.64 -8.25
CA GLU A 270 9.20 -16.60 -9.42
C GLU A 270 9.46 -17.73 -10.44
N GLY A 271 10.61 -18.40 -10.34
CA GLY A 271 10.96 -19.52 -11.21
C GLY A 271 10.21 -20.81 -10.83
N MET A 272 10.17 -21.75 -11.78
CA MET A 272 9.53 -23.05 -11.60
C MET A 272 10.31 -23.95 -10.62
N ILE A 273 11.64 -23.82 -10.60
CA ILE A 273 12.55 -24.67 -9.83
C ILE A 273 13.25 -23.82 -8.77
N ILE A 274 13.12 -24.17 -7.49
CA ILE A 274 13.88 -23.49 -6.44
C ILE A 274 15.38 -23.77 -6.63
N PRO A 275 16.25 -22.76 -6.56
CA PRO A 275 17.69 -22.98 -6.60
C PRO A 275 18.12 -23.89 -5.46
N SER A 276 18.85 -24.96 -5.75
CA SER A 276 19.31 -25.91 -4.72
C SER A 276 20.15 -25.23 -3.63
N SER A 277 20.81 -24.12 -3.96
CA SER A 277 21.56 -23.28 -3.03
C SER A 277 20.69 -22.59 -1.97
N TRP A 278 19.38 -22.43 -2.19
CA TRP A 278 18.46 -21.82 -1.20
C TRP A 278 18.12 -22.78 -0.06
N VAL A 279 18.09 -24.08 -0.34
CA VAL A 279 17.62 -25.12 0.61
C VAL A 279 18.40 -25.11 1.93
N PRO A 280 19.74 -25.04 1.96
CA PRO A 280 20.48 -24.93 3.22
C PRO A 280 20.15 -23.66 4.03
N TYR A 281 19.89 -22.54 3.36
CA TYR A 281 19.51 -21.29 4.03
C TYR A 281 18.10 -21.33 4.61
N CYS A 282 17.16 -21.97 3.93
CA CYS A 282 15.84 -22.23 4.50
C CYS A 282 15.94 -23.15 5.73
N ASN A 283 16.74 -24.22 5.66
CA ASN A 283 16.87 -25.22 6.73
C ASN A 283 17.69 -24.77 7.95
N MET A 284 18.33 -23.59 7.94
CA MET A 284 18.95 -23.00 9.13
C MET A 284 17.98 -22.14 9.96
N MET A 285 16.77 -21.91 9.46
CA MET A 285 15.71 -21.19 10.17
C MET A 285 14.92 -22.14 11.08
N ASP A 286 14.17 -21.60 12.04
CA ASP A 286 13.21 -22.38 12.83
C ASP A 286 11.91 -22.60 12.04
N GLU A 287 11.52 -21.63 11.23
CA GLU A 287 10.43 -21.75 10.25
C GLU A 287 10.65 -20.84 9.04
N VAL A 288 9.97 -21.17 7.93
CA VAL A 288 9.97 -20.38 6.69
C VAL A 288 8.56 -19.91 6.36
N TRP A 289 8.41 -18.70 5.85
CA TRP A 289 7.16 -18.14 5.40
C TRP A 289 7.19 -17.91 3.88
N THR A 290 6.09 -18.20 3.21
CA THR A 290 5.91 -17.94 1.77
C THR A 290 4.55 -17.30 1.50
N PRO A 291 4.39 -16.53 0.41
CA PRO A 291 3.10 -15.90 0.10
C PRO A 291 1.99 -16.87 -0.30
N THR A 292 2.35 -18.02 -0.89
CA THR A 292 1.38 -18.96 -1.50
C THR A 292 1.68 -20.42 -1.16
N GLU A 293 0.67 -21.28 -1.29
CA GLU A 293 0.85 -22.74 -1.19
C GLU A 293 1.70 -23.26 -2.36
N TRP A 294 1.64 -22.62 -3.53
CA TRP A 294 2.51 -22.88 -4.66
C TRP A 294 4.00 -22.71 -4.31
N ASP A 295 4.37 -21.60 -3.67
CA ASP A 295 5.75 -21.38 -3.22
C ASP A 295 6.17 -22.38 -2.15
N LYS A 296 5.30 -22.64 -1.18
CA LYS A 296 5.54 -23.64 -0.13
C LYS A 296 5.79 -25.02 -0.71
N LYS A 297 4.96 -25.47 -1.65
CA LYS A 297 5.12 -26.76 -2.32
C LYS A 297 6.47 -26.85 -3.03
N LYS A 298 6.86 -25.82 -3.78
CA LYS A 298 8.16 -25.79 -4.46
C LYS A 298 9.34 -25.89 -3.48
N LEU A 299 9.29 -25.18 -2.35
CA LEU A 299 10.33 -25.28 -1.32
C LEU A 299 10.38 -26.68 -0.69
N GLN A 300 9.23 -27.30 -0.43
CA GLN A 300 9.14 -28.67 0.08
C GLN A 300 9.71 -29.67 -0.93
N ASP A 301 9.31 -29.58 -2.19
CA ASP A 301 9.79 -30.43 -3.28
C ASP A 301 11.31 -30.27 -3.50
N ALA A 302 11.87 -29.09 -3.25
CA ALA A 302 13.31 -28.83 -3.28
C ALA A 302 14.08 -29.38 -2.06
N GLY A 303 13.37 -29.81 -1.01
CA GLY A 303 13.98 -30.44 0.18
C GLY A 303 14.11 -29.52 1.40
N VAL A 304 13.32 -28.44 1.49
CA VAL A 304 13.15 -27.69 2.74
C VAL A 304 12.35 -28.53 3.74
N LYS A 305 12.87 -28.65 4.97
CA LYS A 305 12.38 -29.58 6.02
C LYS A 305 11.77 -28.87 7.22
N VAL A 306 12.07 -27.59 7.39
CA VAL A 306 11.50 -26.78 8.49
C VAL A 306 10.03 -26.46 8.19
N PRO A 307 9.20 -26.17 9.20
CA PRO A 307 7.81 -25.75 8.99
C PRO A 307 7.72 -24.58 8.00
N ILE A 308 6.75 -24.66 7.08
CA ILE A 308 6.48 -23.59 6.11
C ILE A 308 5.05 -23.07 6.28
N PHE A 309 4.91 -21.77 6.53
CA PHE A 309 3.61 -21.09 6.74
C PHE A 309 3.30 -20.11 5.61
N ILE A 310 2.00 -19.91 5.36
CA ILE A 310 1.52 -19.01 4.31
C ILE A 310 1.26 -17.62 4.88
N ILE A 311 1.99 -16.63 4.36
CA ILE A 311 1.89 -15.22 4.73
C ILE A 311 1.63 -14.42 3.44
N PRO A 312 0.36 -14.19 3.07
CA PRO A 312 0.01 -13.54 1.81
C PRO A 312 0.47 -12.08 1.79
N GLN A 313 0.65 -11.51 0.60
CA GLN A 313 0.85 -10.07 0.42
C GLN A 313 -0.48 -9.35 0.22
N GLY A 314 -0.51 -8.05 0.44
CA GLY A 314 -1.73 -7.24 0.36
C GLY A 314 -1.66 -6.11 -0.65
N ILE A 315 -2.72 -5.30 -0.65
CA ILE A 315 -2.78 -3.99 -1.29
C ILE A 315 -3.17 -2.94 -0.24
N ASP A 316 -2.94 -1.68 -0.60
CA ASP A 316 -3.44 -0.55 0.17
C ASP A 316 -4.83 -0.12 -0.36
N PRO A 317 -5.93 -0.42 0.35
CA PRO A 317 -7.27 -0.09 -0.11
C PRO A 317 -7.54 1.42 -0.12
N ASP A 318 -6.72 2.22 0.56
CA ASP A 318 -6.83 3.68 0.58
C ASP A 318 -6.30 4.31 -0.71
N TYR A 319 -5.45 3.60 -1.47
CA TYR A 319 -4.90 4.09 -2.75
C TYR A 319 -5.35 3.26 -3.96
N PHE A 320 -5.80 2.03 -3.76
CA PHE A 320 -6.26 1.14 -4.82
C PHE A 320 -7.75 0.84 -4.70
N HIS A 321 -8.56 1.74 -5.25
CA HIS A 321 -10.01 1.60 -5.29
C HIS A 321 -10.63 2.30 -6.52
N PRO A 322 -11.86 1.95 -6.93
CA PRO A 322 -12.47 2.45 -8.17
C PRO A 322 -12.83 3.93 -8.15
N SER A 323 -12.88 4.57 -6.98
CA SER A 323 -13.18 6.01 -6.83
C SER A 323 -11.95 6.91 -6.89
N MET A 324 -10.74 6.35 -7.07
CA MET A 324 -9.57 7.18 -7.39
C MET A 324 -9.79 7.94 -8.69
N ALA A 325 -9.41 9.21 -8.70
CA ALA A 325 -9.50 10.05 -9.89
C ALA A 325 -8.60 9.47 -11.00
N PRO A 326 -9.14 9.22 -12.21
CA PRO A 326 -8.34 8.66 -13.28
C PRO A 326 -7.24 9.63 -13.69
N MET A 327 -6.04 9.09 -13.91
CA MET A 327 -4.90 9.85 -14.39
C MET A 327 -5.20 10.50 -15.74
N LYS A 328 -4.75 11.75 -15.92
CA LYS A 328 -4.80 12.43 -17.22
C LYS A 328 -3.78 11.82 -18.19
N THR A 329 -4.17 11.68 -19.45
CA THR A 329 -3.31 11.11 -20.51
C THR A 329 -3.60 11.75 -21.87
N ASP A 330 -2.58 11.73 -22.73
CA ASP A 330 -2.67 12.17 -24.13
C ASP A 330 -3.33 11.12 -25.03
N ALA A 331 -3.53 9.89 -24.54
CA ALA A 331 -4.28 8.85 -25.24
C ALA A 331 -5.73 9.26 -25.42
N LYS A 332 -6.16 9.36 -26.69
CA LYS A 332 -7.50 9.82 -27.07
C LYS A 332 -8.50 8.68 -27.16
N GLU A 333 -7.99 7.46 -27.23
CA GLU A 333 -8.76 6.24 -27.38
C GLU A 333 -9.60 5.96 -26.13
N LYS A 334 -10.85 5.52 -26.32
CA LYS A 334 -11.75 5.25 -25.19
C LYS A 334 -11.34 4.00 -24.43
N PHE A 335 -11.01 2.92 -25.12
CA PHE A 335 -10.57 1.70 -24.48
C PHE A 335 -9.05 1.70 -24.31
N LYS A 336 -8.58 1.50 -23.08
CA LYS A 336 -7.15 1.53 -22.76
C LYS A 336 -6.75 0.21 -22.09
N PHE A 337 -6.01 -0.62 -22.80
CA PHE A 337 -5.23 -1.65 -22.14
C PHE A 337 -4.06 -0.97 -21.42
N ILE A 338 -3.79 -1.36 -20.19
CA ILE A 338 -2.69 -0.81 -19.40
C ILE A 338 -1.80 -1.93 -18.85
N CYS A 339 -0.51 -1.64 -18.71
CA CYS A 339 0.46 -2.51 -18.06
C CYS A 339 1.37 -1.66 -17.17
N ASN A 340 1.70 -2.17 -15.99
CA ASN A 340 2.67 -1.59 -15.07
C ASN A 340 3.64 -2.68 -14.63
N ALA A 341 4.85 -2.67 -15.18
CA ALA A 341 5.88 -3.66 -14.89
C ALA A 341 7.27 -3.16 -15.29
N THR A 342 8.33 -3.68 -14.65
CA THR A 342 9.71 -3.42 -15.05
C THR A 342 9.99 -3.98 -16.45
N TRP A 343 10.84 -3.30 -17.23
CA TRP A 343 11.28 -3.81 -18.52
C TRP A 343 12.33 -4.91 -18.32
N GLU A 344 11.86 -6.15 -18.15
CA GLU A 344 12.69 -7.33 -18.00
C GLU A 344 12.09 -8.55 -18.73
N PRO A 345 12.91 -9.52 -19.16
CA PRO A 345 12.46 -10.69 -19.91
C PRO A 345 11.29 -11.45 -19.26
N ARG A 346 11.27 -11.53 -17.92
CA ARG A 346 10.22 -12.20 -17.15
C ARG A 346 8.86 -11.54 -17.32
N LYS A 347 8.78 -10.22 -17.45
CA LYS A 347 7.49 -9.49 -17.59
C LYS A 347 6.93 -9.55 -19.01
N ASN A 348 7.73 -10.01 -19.97
CA ASN A 348 7.34 -10.30 -21.34
C ASN A 348 6.68 -9.11 -22.10
N LEU A 349 7.12 -7.88 -21.80
CA LEU A 349 6.51 -6.66 -22.35
C LEU A 349 6.71 -6.52 -23.88
N ARG A 350 7.81 -7.06 -24.40
CA ARG A 350 8.06 -7.08 -25.86
C ARG A 350 6.97 -7.87 -26.59
N GLN A 351 6.66 -9.07 -26.10
CA GLN A 351 5.63 -9.93 -26.70
C GLN A 351 4.23 -9.31 -26.52
N LEU A 352 3.94 -8.69 -25.37
CA LEU A 352 2.69 -7.95 -25.17
C LEU A 352 2.46 -6.90 -26.26
N ILE A 353 3.47 -6.07 -26.56
CA ILE A 353 3.37 -5.05 -27.60
C ILE A 353 3.18 -5.68 -28.98
N GLN A 354 3.91 -6.76 -29.28
CA GLN A 354 3.79 -7.49 -30.55
C GLN A 354 2.39 -8.07 -30.73
N ASP A 355 1.85 -8.72 -29.70
CA ASP A 355 0.52 -9.32 -29.75
C ASP A 355 -0.57 -8.26 -29.84
N PHE A 356 -0.47 -7.18 -29.07
CA PHE A 356 -1.41 -6.07 -29.13
C PHE A 356 -1.44 -5.41 -30.51
N THR A 357 -0.27 -5.08 -31.08
CA THR A 357 -0.17 -4.42 -32.40
C THR A 357 -0.53 -5.35 -33.56
N SER A 358 -0.56 -6.67 -33.33
CA SER A 358 -1.03 -7.65 -34.31
C SER A 358 -2.54 -7.87 -34.22
N GLU A 359 -3.13 -7.72 -33.03
CA GLU A 359 -4.57 -7.92 -32.77
C GLU A 359 -5.42 -6.71 -33.14
N PHE A 360 -4.92 -5.51 -32.85
CA PHE A 360 -5.70 -4.27 -32.97
C PHE A 360 -5.15 -3.33 -34.03
N SER A 361 -6.07 -2.77 -34.82
CA SER A 361 -5.78 -1.78 -35.85
C SER A 361 -6.02 -0.35 -35.34
N ARG A 362 -5.39 0.64 -35.98
CA ARG A 362 -5.56 2.07 -35.65
C ARG A 362 -6.96 2.63 -35.89
N ASN A 363 -7.83 1.89 -36.57
CA ASN A 363 -9.21 2.29 -36.83
C ASN A 363 -10.14 1.89 -35.67
N GLU A 364 -9.65 1.07 -34.75
CA GLU A 364 -10.36 0.71 -33.53
C GLU A 364 -10.06 1.72 -32.42
N ASP A 365 -11.05 2.03 -31.59
CA ASP A 365 -10.96 3.02 -30.51
C ASP A 365 -10.27 2.44 -29.26
N VAL A 366 -9.05 1.96 -29.47
CA VAL A 366 -8.26 1.17 -28.52
C VAL A 366 -6.78 1.52 -28.55
N CYS A 367 -6.14 1.59 -27.38
CA CYS A 367 -4.69 1.70 -27.27
C CYS A 367 -4.13 0.85 -26.13
N LEU A 368 -2.81 0.66 -26.16
CA LEU A 368 -2.03 0.05 -25.09
C LEU A 368 -1.14 1.12 -24.44
N ILE A 369 -1.18 1.23 -23.12
CA ILE A 369 -0.30 2.11 -22.34
C ILE A 369 0.58 1.23 -21.44
N VAL A 370 1.88 1.22 -21.71
CA VAL A 370 2.87 0.47 -20.93
C VAL A 370 3.63 1.45 -20.04
N LYS A 371 3.32 1.45 -18.75
CA LYS A 371 4.17 2.05 -17.74
C LYS A 371 5.27 1.07 -17.38
N THR A 372 6.51 1.51 -17.51
CA THR A 372 7.69 0.70 -17.27
C THR A 372 8.84 1.52 -16.73
N MET A 373 9.85 0.84 -16.19
CA MET A 373 11.15 1.43 -15.88
C MET A 373 12.23 0.45 -16.36
N SER A 374 13.37 0.98 -16.80
CA SER A 374 14.53 0.13 -17.09
C SER A 374 14.96 -0.59 -15.81
N SER A 375 15.17 -1.90 -15.89
CA SER A 375 15.98 -2.56 -14.86
C SER A 375 17.42 -2.02 -14.96
N ALA A 376 18.15 -2.00 -13.84
CA ALA A 376 19.52 -1.48 -13.77
C ALA A 376 20.52 -2.18 -14.71
N LEU A 377 20.11 -3.28 -15.35
CA LEU A 377 20.91 -4.15 -16.22
C LEU A 377 20.45 -4.14 -17.70
N ALA A 378 19.43 -3.35 -18.08
CA ALA A 378 18.85 -3.38 -19.42
C ALA A 378 19.34 -2.24 -20.35
N GLN A 379 19.25 -2.48 -21.66
CA GLN A 379 19.34 -1.43 -22.68
C GLN A 379 18.24 -0.37 -22.46
N PRO A 380 18.41 0.88 -22.95
CA PRO A 380 17.36 1.89 -22.87
C PRO A 380 16.04 1.35 -23.46
N VAL A 381 14.96 1.35 -22.67
CA VAL A 381 13.62 0.83 -23.05
C VAL A 381 13.21 1.33 -24.42
N LYS A 382 13.48 2.61 -24.72
CA LYS A 382 13.24 3.22 -26.02
C LYS A 382 13.80 2.41 -27.20
N LYS A 383 15.05 1.93 -27.13
CA LYS A 383 15.66 1.14 -28.22
C LYS A 383 14.98 -0.20 -28.41
N GLU A 384 14.62 -0.86 -27.31
CA GLU A 384 13.91 -2.15 -27.34
C GLU A 384 12.53 -2.01 -27.98
N VAL A 385 11.80 -0.95 -27.64
CA VAL A 385 10.50 -0.61 -28.24
C VAL A 385 10.64 -0.28 -29.72
N GLU A 386 11.60 0.57 -30.11
CA GLU A 386 11.87 0.93 -31.51
C GLU A 386 12.22 -0.30 -32.37
N ALA A 387 12.83 -1.32 -31.77
CA ALA A 387 13.14 -2.59 -32.44
C ALA A 387 11.92 -3.50 -32.64
N ILE A 388 10.74 -3.16 -32.12
CA ILE A 388 9.50 -3.92 -32.34
C ILE A 388 8.91 -3.53 -33.70
N LYS A 389 8.88 -4.49 -34.62
CA LYS A 389 8.29 -4.29 -35.96
C LYS A 389 6.76 -4.39 -35.89
N ALA A 390 6.10 -3.29 -35.52
CA ALA A 390 4.65 -3.20 -35.55
C ALA A 390 4.12 -3.00 -36.99
N PRO A 391 2.95 -3.58 -37.35
CA PRO A 391 2.28 -3.27 -38.60
C PRO A 391 2.02 -1.77 -38.75
N ARG A 392 2.12 -1.24 -39.98
CA ARG A 392 1.87 0.19 -40.23
C ARG A 392 0.49 0.63 -39.76
N GLU A 393 -0.52 -0.22 -39.88
CA GLU A 393 -1.91 0.07 -39.50
C GLU A 393 -2.26 -0.38 -38.06
N ALA A 394 -1.27 -0.72 -37.24
CA ALA A 394 -1.50 -1.14 -35.86
C ALA A 394 -2.07 -0.02 -34.97
N ALA A 395 -2.83 -0.43 -33.96
CA ALA A 395 -3.29 0.44 -32.88
C ALA A 395 -2.12 1.09 -32.13
N LYS A 396 -2.38 2.22 -31.47
CA LYS A 396 -1.32 3.01 -30.83
C LYS A 396 -0.84 2.35 -29.55
N VAL A 397 0.47 2.42 -29.34
CA VAL A 397 1.15 2.02 -28.10
C VAL A 397 1.82 3.24 -27.50
N TYR A 398 1.54 3.51 -26.24
CA TYR A 398 2.10 4.60 -25.46
C TYR A 398 3.06 4.01 -24.42
N ILE A 399 4.34 4.39 -24.48
CA ILE A 399 5.33 3.99 -23.48
C ILE A 399 5.53 5.13 -22.48
N ARG A 400 5.46 4.78 -21.19
CA ARG A 400 5.63 5.69 -20.07
C ARG A 400 6.77 5.22 -19.19
N GLU A 401 7.82 6.02 -19.12
CA GLU A 401 9.02 5.77 -18.29
C GLU A 401 9.07 6.68 -17.06
N ASP A 402 8.01 7.44 -16.80
CA ASP A 402 7.94 8.35 -15.68
C ASP A 402 7.80 7.63 -14.33
N ILE A 403 8.49 8.19 -13.34
CA ILE A 403 8.34 7.80 -11.93
C ILE A 403 7.11 8.53 -11.41
N LEU A 404 6.08 7.76 -11.06
CA LEU A 404 4.86 8.28 -10.48
C LEU A 404 4.99 8.31 -8.96
N PRO A 405 4.55 9.39 -8.29
CA PRO A 405 4.33 9.38 -6.86
C PRO A 405 3.39 8.22 -6.46
N PRO A 406 3.55 7.62 -5.27
CA PRO A 406 2.71 6.52 -4.81
C PRO A 406 1.20 6.80 -4.93
N GLU A 407 0.78 8.02 -4.59
CA GLU A 407 -0.63 8.44 -4.64
C GLU A 407 -1.22 8.49 -6.06
N GLN A 408 -0.38 8.48 -7.10
CA GLN A 408 -0.81 8.50 -8.50
C GLN A 408 -0.90 7.11 -9.13
N ILE A 409 -0.39 6.06 -8.48
CA ILE A 409 -0.44 4.70 -9.05
C ILE A 409 -1.89 4.20 -9.16
N GLY A 410 -2.72 4.44 -8.14
CA GLY A 410 -4.16 4.15 -8.22
C GLY A 410 -4.87 4.89 -9.37
N CYS A 411 -4.46 6.13 -9.63
CA CYS A 411 -4.95 6.93 -10.75
C CYS A 411 -4.57 6.31 -12.11
N PHE A 412 -3.38 5.68 -12.20
CA PHE A 412 -2.97 4.97 -13.41
C PHE A 412 -3.87 3.77 -13.69
N TYR A 413 -4.22 2.98 -12.66
CA TYR A 413 -5.14 1.85 -12.83
C TYR A 413 -6.55 2.30 -13.21
N THR A 414 -7.12 3.30 -12.54
CA THR A 414 -8.49 3.78 -12.82
C THR A 414 -8.63 4.51 -14.16
N MET A 415 -7.53 4.96 -14.77
CA MET A 415 -7.51 5.44 -16.16
C MET A 415 -7.68 4.30 -17.19
N GLY A 416 -7.29 3.06 -16.82
CA GLY A 416 -7.35 1.89 -17.68
C GLY A 416 -8.76 1.30 -17.85
N SER A 417 -8.93 0.51 -18.90
CA SER A 417 -10.12 -0.32 -19.13
C SER A 417 -9.86 -1.80 -18.81
N CYS A 418 -8.63 -2.26 -19.01
CA CYS A 418 -8.19 -3.61 -18.66
C CYS A 418 -6.69 -3.60 -18.39
N PHE A 419 -6.25 -4.29 -17.33
CA PHE A 419 -4.83 -4.48 -17.05
C PHE A 419 -4.34 -5.78 -17.69
N VAL A 420 -3.20 -5.74 -18.38
CA VAL A 420 -2.64 -6.91 -19.08
C VAL A 420 -1.19 -7.09 -18.69
N LEU A 421 -0.86 -8.25 -18.13
CA LEU A 421 0.50 -8.63 -17.78
C LEU A 421 0.73 -10.11 -18.14
N PRO A 422 1.27 -10.41 -19.34
CA PRO A 422 1.56 -11.77 -19.79
C PRO A 422 2.93 -12.24 -19.27
N THR A 423 3.12 -12.14 -17.96
CA THR A 423 4.38 -12.48 -17.27
C THR A 423 4.71 -13.97 -17.36
N HIS A 424 6.00 -14.30 -17.39
CA HIS A 424 6.49 -15.67 -17.33
C HIS A 424 6.40 -16.31 -15.95
N GLY A 425 6.24 -15.49 -14.91
CA GLY A 425 6.13 -15.92 -13.51
C GLY A 425 6.17 -14.75 -12.53
N GLU A 426 5.42 -14.86 -11.44
CA GLU A 426 5.38 -13.90 -10.32
C GLU A 426 5.39 -14.66 -8.99
N GLY A 427 5.97 -14.04 -7.96
CA GLY A 427 5.91 -14.53 -6.57
C GLY A 427 4.59 -14.18 -5.89
N TRP A 428 4.02 -13.02 -6.24
CA TRP A 428 2.67 -12.62 -5.83
C TRP A 428 1.90 -11.94 -6.97
N GLY A 429 2.53 -10.96 -7.61
CA GLY A 429 1.92 -10.16 -8.68
C GLY A 429 1.13 -8.95 -8.16
N LEU A 430 1.73 -8.14 -7.27
CA LEU A 430 1.11 -6.92 -6.72
C LEU A 430 0.34 -6.07 -7.75
N PRO A 431 0.88 -5.77 -8.96
CA PRO A 431 0.12 -4.98 -9.94
C PRO A 431 -1.22 -5.59 -10.39
N LEU A 432 -1.36 -6.92 -10.35
CA LEU A 432 -2.62 -7.59 -10.67
C LEU A 432 -3.67 -7.32 -9.59
N PHE A 433 -3.27 -7.40 -8.32
CA PHE A 433 -4.13 -7.11 -7.19
C PHE A 433 -4.51 -5.64 -7.12
N GLU A 434 -3.55 -4.74 -7.36
CA GLU A 434 -3.79 -3.29 -7.41
C GLU A 434 -4.81 -2.94 -8.51
N ALA A 435 -4.64 -3.50 -9.72
CA ALA A 435 -5.58 -3.31 -10.83
C ALA A 435 -6.98 -3.84 -10.51
N LEU A 436 -7.09 -5.06 -9.95
CA LEU A 436 -8.37 -5.63 -9.54
C LEU A 436 -9.04 -4.78 -8.45
N ALA A 437 -8.29 -4.34 -7.43
CA ALA A 437 -8.78 -3.49 -6.37
C ALA A 437 -9.31 -2.14 -6.89
N SER A 438 -8.69 -1.60 -7.96
CA SER A 438 -9.14 -0.43 -8.70
C SER A 438 -10.35 -0.65 -9.62
N GLY A 439 -10.88 -1.88 -9.72
CA GLY A 439 -12.12 -2.18 -10.43
C GLY A 439 -11.98 -2.37 -11.94
N ILE A 440 -10.80 -2.76 -12.42
CA ILE A 440 -10.59 -3.08 -13.83
C ILE A 440 -10.30 -4.58 -14.01
N PRO A 441 -10.82 -5.21 -15.09
CA PRO A 441 -10.54 -6.61 -15.39
C PRO A 441 -9.06 -6.81 -15.72
N VAL A 442 -8.54 -8.00 -15.43
CA VAL A 442 -7.13 -8.35 -15.62
C VAL A 442 -6.95 -9.53 -16.56
N ILE A 443 -5.93 -9.46 -17.41
CA ILE A 443 -5.47 -10.57 -18.25
C ILE A 443 -4.03 -10.89 -17.83
N THR A 444 -3.78 -12.14 -17.42
CA THR A 444 -2.44 -12.58 -17.00
C THR A 444 -2.21 -14.04 -17.32
N THR A 445 -0.97 -14.51 -17.23
CA THR A 445 -0.61 -15.90 -17.50
C THR A 445 -1.22 -16.83 -16.45
N GLY A 446 -1.82 -17.95 -16.88
CA GLY A 446 -2.39 -18.98 -16.01
C GLY A 446 -1.35 -19.84 -15.28
N TYR A 447 -0.32 -19.23 -14.70
CA TYR A 447 0.79 -19.90 -14.03
C TYR A 447 1.21 -19.19 -12.73
N GLY A 448 1.87 -19.94 -11.84
CA GLY A 448 2.52 -19.44 -10.64
C GLY A 448 1.55 -18.95 -9.57
N ALA A 449 2.07 -18.17 -8.63
CA ALA A 449 1.30 -17.62 -7.51
C ALA A 449 -0.01 -16.93 -7.97
N PRO A 450 -0.03 -16.01 -8.96
CA PRO A 450 -1.27 -15.38 -9.40
C PRO A 450 -2.35 -16.36 -9.84
N SER A 451 -1.99 -17.51 -10.42
CA SER A 451 -2.97 -18.51 -10.84
C SER A 451 -3.60 -19.27 -9.68
N GLU A 452 -2.93 -19.35 -8.53
CA GLU A 452 -3.49 -19.89 -7.29
C GLU A 452 -4.38 -18.85 -6.60
N VAL A 453 -3.86 -17.65 -6.37
CA VAL A 453 -4.48 -16.68 -5.45
C VAL A 453 -5.62 -15.85 -6.06
N LEU A 454 -5.71 -15.81 -7.40
CA LEU A 454 -6.80 -15.14 -8.13
C LEU A 454 -7.94 -16.10 -8.51
N ARG A 455 -8.08 -17.20 -7.76
CA ARG A 455 -9.19 -18.14 -7.86
C ARG A 455 -10.01 -18.15 -6.57
N ASP A 456 -11.29 -18.47 -6.71
CA ASP A 456 -12.16 -18.72 -5.57
C ASP A 456 -11.90 -20.09 -4.93
N ASP A 457 -12.61 -20.38 -3.85
CA ASP A 457 -12.46 -21.64 -3.10
C ASP A 457 -12.88 -22.88 -3.91
N LYS A 458 -13.52 -22.71 -5.08
CA LYS A 458 -13.86 -23.78 -6.02
C LYS A 458 -12.80 -23.97 -7.11
N GLY A 459 -11.77 -23.13 -7.13
CA GLY A 459 -10.73 -23.12 -8.16
C GLY A 459 -11.12 -22.37 -9.43
N GLU A 460 -12.23 -21.63 -9.44
CA GLU A 460 -12.63 -20.82 -10.59
C GLU A 460 -11.95 -19.45 -10.53
N PRO A 461 -11.51 -18.86 -11.66
CA PRO A 461 -10.97 -17.50 -11.68
C PRO A 461 -11.96 -16.50 -11.07
N PHE A 462 -11.48 -15.54 -10.29
CA PHE A 462 -12.36 -14.47 -9.83
C PHE A 462 -13.00 -13.74 -11.02
N PRO A 463 -14.24 -13.22 -10.86
CA PRO A 463 -14.91 -12.48 -11.93
C PRO A 463 -14.03 -11.35 -12.51
N GLY A 464 -13.82 -11.36 -13.82
CA GLY A 464 -12.98 -10.36 -14.50
C GLY A 464 -11.49 -10.69 -14.53
N VAL A 465 -11.08 -11.85 -14.01
CA VAL A 465 -9.74 -12.42 -14.18
C VAL A 465 -9.73 -13.36 -15.39
N HIS A 466 -8.81 -13.11 -16.31
CA HIS A 466 -8.61 -13.90 -17.52
C HIS A 466 -7.21 -14.50 -17.52
N PHE A 467 -7.15 -15.82 -17.35
CA PHE A 467 -5.89 -16.54 -17.49
C PHE A 467 -5.61 -16.87 -18.95
N VAL A 468 -4.37 -16.60 -19.36
CA VAL A 468 -3.80 -16.94 -20.66
C VAL A 468 -3.12 -18.29 -20.56
N ASP A 469 -3.41 -19.16 -21.51
CA ASP A 469 -2.74 -20.45 -21.66
C ASP A 469 -1.23 -20.27 -21.89
N TRP A 470 -0.45 -21.23 -21.42
CA TRP A 470 1.00 -21.14 -21.49
C TRP A 470 1.62 -22.47 -21.89
N GLU A 471 2.89 -22.41 -22.27
CA GLU A 471 3.75 -23.56 -22.50
C GLU A 471 5.10 -23.35 -21.82
N GLU A 472 5.77 -24.45 -21.49
CA GLU A 472 7.01 -24.38 -20.74
C GLU A 472 8.20 -24.05 -21.64
N GLY A 473 8.91 -22.96 -21.33
CA GLY A 473 10.09 -22.50 -22.06
C GLY A 473 11.32 -22.36 -21.17
N GLU A 474 12.48 -22.18 -21.80
CA GLU A 474 13.74 -21.91 -21.12
C GLU A 474 13.76 -20.47 -20.57
N ALA A 475 14.19 -20.30 -19.31
CA ALA A 475 14.37 -18.98 -18.73
C ALA A 475 15.65 -18.32 -19.25
N LYS A 476 15.50 -17.31 -20.11
CA LYS A 476 16.64 -16.57 -20.69
C LYS A 476 16.84 -15.25 -19.96
N THR A 477 17.69 -15.27 -18.93
CA THR A 477 17.97 -14.10 -18.10
C THR A 477 19.39 -14.16 -17.52
N PRO A 478 20.06 -13.01 -17.31
CA PRO A 478 21.34 -12.97 -16.61
C PRO A 478 21.21 -13.17 -15.09
N TYR A 479 20.00 -13.31 -14.55
CA TYR A 479 19.78 -13.50 -13.13
C TYR A 479 20.23 -14.90 -12.69
N VAL A 480 21.27 -14.97 -11.86
CA VAL A 480 21.98 -16.21 -11.51
C VAL A 480 21.09 -17.32 -10.96
N TYR A 481 20.05 -16.98 -10.19
CA TYR A 481 19.14 -17.97 -9.61
C TYR A 481 18.14 -18.55 -10.63
N MET A 482 18.11 -18.00 -11.84
CA MET A 482 17.29 -18.48 -12.95
C MET A 482 18.10 -19.27 -13.99
N ASP A 483 19.39 -19.50 -13.76
CA ASP A 483 20.20 -20.38 -14.60
C ASP A 483 19.65 -21.81 -14.56
N GLY A 484 19.48 -22.42 -15.74
CA GLY A 484 18.84 -23.74 -15.90
C GLY A 484 17.35 -23.80 -15.50
N ASN A 485 16.70 -22.67 -15.22
CA ASN A 485 15.29 -22.61 -14.82
C ASN A 485 14.36 -22.55 -16.04
N ARG A 486 13.05 -22.65 -15.77
CA ARG A 486 12.01 -22.66 -16.81
C ARG A 486 10.99 -21.55 -16.55
N TRP A 487 10.26 -21.19 -17.59
CA TRP A 487 9.25 -20.13 -17.59
C TRP A 487 7.95 -20.63 -18.20
N ALA A 488 6.84 -20.09 -17.70
CA ALA A 488 5.55 -20.28 -18.34
C ALA A 488 5.41 -19.23 -19.44
N MET A 489 5.68 -19.62 -20.68
CA MET A 489 5.59 -18.75 -21.85
C MET A 489 4.11 -18.63 -22.25
N PRO A 490 3.47 -17.45 -22.09
CA PRO A 490 2.08 -17.30 -22.49
C PRO A 490 1.95 -17.44 -24.01
N LYS A 491 0.90 -18.14 -24.43
CA LYS A 491 0.59 -18.36 -25.84
C LYS A 491 0.00 -17.09 -26.45
N SER A 492 0.70 -16.55 -27.44
CA SER A 492 0.32 -15.33 -28.16
C SER A 492 -1.09 -15.35 -28.72
N GLU A 493 -1.54 -16.47 -29.29
CA GLU A 493 -2.89 -16.59 -29.85
C GLU A 493 -3.98 -16.43 -28.79
N ASP A 494 -3.81 -17.05 -27.62
CA ASP A 494 -4.77 -16.94 -26.52
C ASP A 494 -4.71 -15.56 -25.86
N LEU A 495 -3.51 -14.98 -25.68
CA LEU A 495 -3.36 -13.60 -25.18
C LEU A 495 -4.16 -12.62 -26.05
N ARG A 496 -4.01 -12.71 -27.38
CA ARG A 496 -4.76 -11.87 -28.33
C ARG A 496 -6.27 -12.12 -28.24
N ALA A 497 -6.69 -13.39 -28.20
CA ALA A 497 -8.10 -13.74 -28.07
C ALA A 497 -8.72 -13.20 -26.77
N LYS A 498 -8.01 -13.25 -25.64
CA LYS A 498 -8.47 -12.69 -24.36
C LYS A 498 -8.54 -11.16 -24.40
N MET A 499 -7.55 -10.49 -24.98
CA MET A 499 -7.62 -9.04 -25.18
C MET A 499 -8.83 -8.67 -26.03
N ARG A 500 -9.03 -9.32 -27.19
CA ARG A 500 -10.20 -9.14 -28.06
C ARG A 500 -11.51 -9.33 -27.30
N PHE A 501 -11.62 -10.42 -26.54
CA PHE A 501 -12.80 -10.74 -25.75
C PHE A 501 -13.14 -9.63 -24.74
N VAL A 502 -12.17 -9.15 -23.96
CA VAL A 502 -12.42 -8.10 -22.97
C VAL A 502 -12.76 -6.76 -23.64
N PHE A 503 -12.11 -6.43 -24.77
CA PHE A 503 -12.44 -5.24 -25.55
C PHE A 503 -13.91 -5.24 -26.02
N GLU A 504 -14.37 -6.36 -26.58
CA GLU A 504 -15.74 -6.49 -27.10
C GLU A 504 -16.80 -6.60 -25.99
N ASN A 505 -16.43 -7.13 -24.81
CA ASN A 505 -17.36 -7.40 -23.70
C ASN A 505 -17.13 -6.49 -22.48
N TYR A 506 -16.46 -5.35 -22.66
CA TYR A 506 -15.98 -4.50 -21.57
C TYR A 506 -17.02 -4.16 -20.51
N LYS A 507 -18.27 -3.86 -20.91
CA LYS A 507 -19.31 -3.47 -19.95
C LYS A 507 -19.59 -4.57 -18.92
N GLU A 508 -19.63 -5.82 -19.34
CA GLU A 508 -19.86 -6.95 -18.43
C GLU A 508 -18.58 -7.32 -17.68
N GLU A 509 -17.42 -7.29 -18.33
CA GLU A 509 -16.14 -7.54 -17.67
C GLU A 509 -15.82 -6.50 -16.59
N LYS A 510 -16.21 -5.24 -16.80
CA LYS A 510 -16.12 -4.19 -15.79
C LYS A 510 -17.02 -4.48 -14.58
N LYS A 511 -18.27 -4.91 -14.79
CA LYS A 511 -19.16 -5.27 -13.67
C LYS A 511 -18.58 -6.42 -12.85
N LYS A 512 -18.03 -7.43 -13.53
CA LYS A 512 -17.34 -8.56 -12.87
C LYS A 512 -16.14 -8.07 -12.06
N ALA A 513 -15.29 -7.24 -12.65
CA ALA A 513 -14.14 -6.68 -11.97
C ALA A 513 -14.51 -5.84 -10.75
N MET A 514 -15.63 -5.10 -10.78
CA MET A 514 -16.12 -4.34 -9.61
C MET A 514 -16.49 -5.24 -8.42
N VAL A 515 -17.04 -6.44 -8.68
CA VAL A 515 -17.31 -7.43 -7.61
C VAL A 515 -15.99 -7.92 -7.01
N THR A 516 -15.03 -8.28 -7.88
CA THR A 516 -13.70 -8.72 -7.44
C THR A 516 -12.95 -7.60 -6.71
N ALA A 517 -13.11 -6.34 -7.10
CA ALA A 517 -12.47 -5.20 -6.46
C ALA A 517 -12.82 -5.10 -4.97
N GLU A 518 -14.10 -5.25 -4.63
CA GLU A 518 -14.55 -5.26 -3.25
C GLU A 518 -13.96 -6.43 -2.47
N LEU A 519 -13.98 -7.63 -3.05
CA LEU A 519 -13.37 -8.82 -2.46
C LEU A 519 -11.86 -8.61 -2.19
N ILE A 520 -11.11 -8.09 -3.16
CA ILE A 520 -9.67 -7.87 -3.03
C ILE A 520 -9.37 -6.89 -1.90
N ARG A 521 -10.08 -5.76 -1.83
CA ARG A 521 -9.87 -4.76 -0.77
C ARG A 521 -10.21 -5.29 0.63
N GLN A 522 -11.14 -6.23 0.75
CA GLN A 522 -11.52 -6.83 2.03
C GLN A 522 -10.59 -7.97 2.45
N LYS A 523 -10.27 -8.89 1.52
CA LYS A 523 -9.53 -10.12 1.83
C LYS A 523 -8.02 -9.94 1.77
N PHE A 524 -7.54 -9.03 0.94
CA PHE A 524 -6.12 -8.83 0.65
C PHE A 524 -5.67 -7.40 0.94
N SER A 525 -6.25 -6.72 1.94
CA SER A 525 -5.60 -5.53 2.50
C SER A 525 -4.35 -5.94 3.28
N TRP A 526 -3.36 -5.06 3.37
CA TRP A 526 -2.18 -5.33 4.22
C TRP A 526 -2.54 -5.66 5.66
N ASP A 527 -3.57 -5.00 6.21
CA ASP A 527 -4.07 -5.26 7.56
C ASP A 527 -4.67 -6.67 7.70
N ALA A 528 -5.35 -7.18 6.68
CA ALA A 528 -5.83 -8.57 6.66
C ALA A 528 -4.66 -9.56 6.51
N CYS A 529 -3.69 -9.24 5.66
CA CYS A 529 -2.57 -10.12 5.32
C CYS A 529 -1.51 -10.26 6.43
N VAL A 530 -1.47 -9.35 7.41
CA VAL A 530 -0.60 -9.49 8.60
C VAL A 530 -1.20 -10.34 9.71
N VAL A 531 -2.50 -10.68 9.65
CA VAL A 531 -3.14 -11.52 10.69
C VAL A 531 -2.42 -12.85 10.91
N PRO A 532 -2.04 -13.62 9.86
CA PRO A 532 -1.25 -14.84 10.03
C PRO A 532 0.11 -14.60 10.69
N ILE A 533 0.77 -13.45 10.43
CA ILE A 533 2.04 -13.09 11.09
C ILE A 533 1.80 -12.90 12.59
N ILE A 534 0.74 -12.18 12.98
CA ILE A 534 0.40 -11.92 14.38
C ILE A 534 0.10 -13.23 15.11
N GLU A 535 -0.66 -14.14 14.49
CA GLU A 535 -0.97 -15.47 15.05
C GLU A 535 0.30 -16.30 15.23
N ARG A 536 1.22 -16.27 14.26
CA ARG A 536 2.53 -16.94 14.38
C ARG A 536 3.36 -16.36 15.51
N LEU A 537 3.50 -15.04 15.57
CA LEU A 537 4.24 -14.37 16.64
C LEU A 537 3.65 -14.72 18.01
N LYS A 538 2.33 -14.69 18.17
CA LYS A 538 1.66 -15.11 19.41
C LYS A 538 2.07 -16.53 19.82
N ALA A 539 1.98 -17.49 18.90
CA ALA A 539 2.37 -18.87 19.18
C ALA A 539 3.88 -19.04 19.47
N ILE A 540 4.75 -18.22 18.88
CA ILE A 540 6.19 -18.23 19.19
C ILE A 540 6.44 -17.75 20.62
N TYR A 541 5.71 -16.73 21.08
CA TYR A 541 5.80 -16.18 22.43
C TYR A 541 5.12 -17.05 23.50
N GLU A 542 4.13 -17.86 23.14
CA GLU A 542 3.49 -18.80 24.06
C GLU A 542 4.30 -20.08 24.29
N ASN A 543 5.16 -20.46 23.34
CA ASN A 543 5.94 -21.70 23.36
C ASN A 543 7.42 -21.53 23.76
N ASN A 544 7.92 -20.31 23.93
CA ASN A 544 9.32 -19.98 24.27
C ASN A 544 9.43 -19.08 25.49
#